data_AF-A0A0R2LQ95-F1
#
_entry.id   AF-A0A0R2LQ95-F1
#
_cell.length_a   1.000
_cell.length_b   1.000
_cell.length_c   1.000
_cell.angle_alpha   90.00
_cell.angle_beta   90.00
_cell.angle_gamma   90.00
#
_symmetry.space_group_name_H-M   'P 1'
#
loop_
_entity.id
_entity.type
_entity.pdbx_description
1 polymer ?
#
loop_
_entity_poly.entity_id
_entity_poly.type
_entity_poly.pdbx_seq_one_letter_code
_entity_poly.pdbx_strand_id
1 'polypeptide(L)'
;MLVPRLRLKNWQLCLGNVVLIILLWDAQATGLRWGLIEPIRSEKLLLVLTLFVGIAGLLPSALPARFSASQTTAIARDANLLLILYQLIYMMAPRVLIAAYPLTSVAGAGIIFSLLGVVMMYMPRNGVIGIRIPSTAASPVIWHKTNVLGGRLFFLLGIVILLSAGLLGDTWGLIVMGVGTVIMAAVTVFYAHHLSKMAH
;
A
#
# COMPACT_ATOMS: atom_id res chain seq x y z
N MET A 1 -9.84 -4.40 3.46
CA MET A 1 -10.03 -3.35 4.48
C MET A 1 -9.68 -1.99 3.93
N LEU A 2 -8.76 -1.91 2.98
CA LEU A 2 -8.32 -0.68 2.32
C LEU A 2 -9.47 0.10 1.69
N VAL A 3 -10.24 -0.53 0.79
CA VAL A 3 -11.41 0.08 0.14
C VAL A 3 -12.67 -0.71 0.50
N PRO A 4 -13.41 -0.31 1.56
CA PRO A 4 -14.51 -1.12 2.09
C PRO A 4 -15.71 -1.27 1.14
N ARG A 5 -15.91 -0.32 0.21
CA ARG A 5 -17.01 -0.35 -0.77
C ARG A 5 -16.59 -0.93 -2.13
N LEU A 6 -15.38 -1.47 -2.27
CA LEU A 6 -14.95 -2.05 -3.53
C LEU A 6 -15.70 -3.36 -3.80
N ARG A 7 -16.44 -3.39 -4.91
CA ARG A 7 -17.24 -4.55 -5.33
C ARG A 7 -16.44 -5.64 -6.07
N LEU A 8 -15.19 -5.35 -6.45
CA LEU A 8 -14.34 -6.28 -7.17
C LEU A 8 -13.90 -7.45 -6.27
N LYS A 9 -14.06 -8.65 -6.80
CA LYS A 9 -13.59 -9.92 -6.20
C LYS A 9 -12.08 -10.05 -6.39
N ASN A 10 -11.43 -10.82 -5.52
CA ASN A 10 -9.97 -11.02 -5.57
C ASN A 10 -9.48 -11.52 -6.94
N TRP A 11 -10.17 -12.49 -7.55
CA TRP A 11 -9.77 -13.01 -8.85
C TRP A 11 -9.84 -11.96 -9.98
N GLN A 12 -10.76 -10.99 -9.89
CA GLN A 12 -10.87 -9.91 -10.88
C GLN A 12 -9.66 -8.97 -10.81
N LEU A 13 -9.17 -8.70 -9.59
CA LEU A 13 -7.98 -7.89 -9.39
C LEU A 13 -6.70 -8.65 -9.76
N CYS A 14 -6.64 -9.95 -9.46
CA CYS A 14 -5.55 -10.82 -9.92
C CYS A 14 -5.46 -10.83 -11.45
N LEU A 15 -6.60 -11.02 -12.14
CA LEU A 15 -6.66 -10.92 -13.59
C LEU A 15 -6.23 -9.52 -14.08
N GLY A 16 -6.70 -8.46 -13.42
CA GLY A 16 -6.28 -7.08 -13.72
C GLY A 16 -4.77 -6.89 -13.60
N ASN A 17 -4.13 -7.45 -12.57
CA ASN A 17 -2.68 -7.44 -12.40
C ASN A 17 -1.96 -8.19 -13.53
N VAL A 18 -2.45 -9.37 -13.91
CA VAL A 18 -1.86 -10.15 -15.01
C VAL A 18 -1.98 -9.39 -16.35
N VAL A 19 -3.13 -8.78 -16.63
CA VAL A 19 -3.31 -7.98 -17.83
C VAL A 19 -2.38 -6.76 -17.82
N LEU A 20 -2.31 -6.02 -16.71
CA LEU A 20 -1.46 -4.84 -16.61
C LEU A 20 0.03 -5.18 -16.75
N ILE A 21 0.51 -6.28 -16.17
CA ILE A 21 1.93 -6.65 -16.29
C ILE A 21 2.26 -7.09 -17.73
N ILE A 22 1.35 -7.78 -18.42
CA ILE A 22 1.53 -8.11 -19.86
C ILE A 22 1.61 -6.82 -20.68
N LEU A 23 0.70 -5.87 -20.45
CA LEU A 23 0.73 -4.58 -21.14
C LEU A 23 2.02 -3.80 -20.86
N LEU A 24 2.55 -3.88 -19.64
CA LEU A 24 3.82 -3.24 -19.28
C LEU A 24 5.02 -3.87 -20.03
N TRP A 25 5.06 -5.19 -20.15
CA TRP A 25 6.07 -5.89 -20.95
C TRP A 25 5.96 -5.59 -22.43
N ASP A 26 4.74 -5.57 -22.98
CA ASP A 26 4.49 -5.23 -24.38
C ASP A 26 4.90 -3.77 -24.68
N ALA A 27 4.53 -2.84 -23.81
CA ALA A 27 4.93 -1.44 -23.91
C ALA A 27 6.46 -1.24 -23.81
N GLN A 28 7.17 -2.11 -23.06
CA GLN A 28 8.63 -2.12 -23.01
C GLN A 28 9.22 -2.65 -24.32
N ALA A 29 8.73 -3.78 -24.82
CA ALA A 29 9.23 -4.44 -26.03
C ALA A 29 9.04 -3.58 -27.29
N THR A 30 7.91 -2.89 -27.39
CA THR A 30 7.58 -2.00 -28.52
C THR A 30 8.15 -0.59 -28.36
N GLY A 31 8.70 -0.25 -27.20
CA GLY A 31 9.13 1.12 -26.89
C GLY A 31 7.99 2.14 -26.96
N LEU A 32 6.76 1.71 -26.63
CA LEU A 32 5.53 2.50 -26.79
C LEU A 32 5.63 3.87 -26.11
N ARG A 33 5.38 4.91 -26.90
CA ARG A 33 5.29 6.32 -26.48
C ARG A 33 3.93 6.85 -26.89
N TRP A 34 2.99 6.93 -25.97
CA TRP A 34 1.66 7.47 -26.27
C TRP A 34 1.14 8.37 -25.15
N GLY A 35 0.90 9.64 -25.48
CA GLY A 35 0.37 10.61 -24.53
C GLY A 35 1.29 10.80 -23.33
N LEU A 36 0.76 10.55 -22.12
CA LEU A 36 1.50 10.66 -20.85
C LEU A 36 2.39 9.44 -20.55
N ILE A 37 2.38 8.40 -21.38
CA ILE A 37 3.14 7.16 -21.14
C ILE A 37 4.62 7.38 -21.49
N GLU A 38 5.49 7.33 -20.48
CA GLU A 38 6.94 7.46 -20.68
C GLU A 38 7.57 6.17 -21.25
N PRO A 39 8.54 6.27 -22.19
CA PRO A 39 9.19 5.11 -22.79
C PRO A 39 10.23 4.41 -21.91
N ILE A 40 10.80 5.10 -20.91
CA ILE A 40 11.95 4.59 -20.17
C ILE A 40 11.45 3.74 -19.00
N ARG A 41 11.47 2.41 -19.14
CA ARG A 41 11.17 1.47 -18.06
C ARG A 41 12.36 0.56 -17.79
N SER A 42 12.65 0.37 -16.51
CA SER A 42 13.68 -0.53 -15.99
C SER A 42 13.21 -1.99 -16.03
N GLU A 43 13.88 -2.83 -16.81
CA GLU A 43 13.62 -4.28 -16.89
C GLU A 43 13.65 -4.96 -15.52
N LYS A 44 14.57 -4.54 -14.65
CA LYS A 44 14.68 -5.06 -13.28
C LYS A 44 13.39 -4.81 -12.49
N LEU A 45 12.81 -3.62 -12.62
CA LEU A 45 11.58 -3.29 -11.90
C LEU A 45 10.36 -4.03 -12.48
N LEU A 46 10.32 -4.24 -13.81
CA LEU A 46 9.29 -5.09 -14.45
C LEU A 46 9.34 -6.52 -13.93
N LEU A 47 10.52 -7.10 -13.80
CA LEU A 47 10.70 -8.45 -13.24
C LEU A 47 10.24 -8.49 -11.77
N VAL A 48 10.59 -7.48 -10.98
CA VAL A 48 10.14 -7.36 -9.58
C VAL A 48 8.62 -7.28 -9.49
N LEU A 49 7.97 -6.43 -10.29
CA LEU A 49 6.51 -6.33 -10.33
C LEU A 49 5.86 -7.65 -10.77
N THR A 50 6.43 -8.32 -11.77
CA THR A 50 5.96 -9.64 -12.24
C THR A 50 6.02 -10.68 -11.13
N LEU A 51 7.13 -10.74 -10.38
CA LEU A 51 7.28 -11.62 -9.22
C LEU A 51 6.23 -11.32 -8.15
N PHE A 52 6.01 -10.05 -7.82
CA PHE A 52 5.01 -9.66 -6.83
C PHE A 52 3.58 -9.99 -7.27
N VAL A 53 3.25 -9.86 -8.56
CA VAL A 53 1.96 -10.31 -9.11
C VAL A 53 1.79 -11.82 -8.91
N GLY A 54 2.83 -12.61 -9.21
CA GLY A 54 2.82 -14.06 -8.97
C GLY A 54 2.61 -14.39 -7.48
N ILE A 55 3.37 -13.76 -6.58
CA ILE A 55 3.24 -13.95 -5.13
C ILE A 55 1.82 -13.57 -4.65
N ALA A 56 1.29 -12.44 -5.10
CA ALA A 56 -0.04 -11.97 -4.71
C ALA A 56 -1.17 -12.88 -5.21
N GLY A 57 -0.98 -13.53 -6.36
CA GLY A 57 -1.90 -14.58 -6.86
C GLY A 57 -1.91 -15.83 -5.98
N LEU A 58 -0.77 -16.16 -5.35
CA LEU A 58 -0.60 -17.32 -4.47
C LEU A 58 -0.97 -17.05 -3.01
N LEU A 59 -1.14 -15.79 -2.59
CA LEU A 59 -1.46 -15.40 -1.22
C LEU A 59 -2.64 -16.16 -0.59
N PRO A 60 -3.77 -16.40 -1.30
CA PRO A 60 -4.89 -17.15 -0.73
C PRO A 60 -4.53 -18.56 -0.25
N SER A 61 -3.54 -19.18 -0.88
CA SER A 61 -3.09 -20.55 -0.59
C SER A 61 -1.84 -20.57 0.29
N ALA A 62 -1.05 -19.49 0.30
CA ALA A 62 0.24 -19.42 1.00
C ALA A 62 0.13 -18.92 2.45
N LEU A 63 -0.95 -18.25 2.83
CA LEU A 63 -1.10 -17.74 4.19
C LEU A 63 -1.34 -18.88 5.20
N PRO A 64 -0.71 -18.83 6.40
CA PRO A 64 -0.85 -19.89 7.39
C PRO A 64 -2.29 -20.03 7.89
N ALA A 65 -2.67 -21.25 8.31
CA ALA A 65 -4.01 -21.62 8.76
C ALA A 65 -4.56 -20.80 9.96
N ARG A 66 -3.71 -20.00 10.63
CA ARG A 66 -4.13 -19.06 11.67
C ARG A 66 -5.02 -17.92 11.15
N PHE A 67 -4.99 -17.63 9.85
CA PHE A 67 -5.88 -16.66 9.23
C PHE A 67 -7.14 -17.35 8.70
N SER A 68 -8.31 -16.77 8.99
CA SER A 68 -9.55 -17.26 8.40
C SER A 68 -9.58 -17.04 6.88
N ALA A 69 -10.35 -17.87 6.16
CA ALA A 69 -10.47 -17.75 4.69
C ALA A 69 -10.93 -16.35 4.24
N SER A 70 -11.81 -15.69 5.01
CA SER A 70 -12.28 -14.33 4.74
C SER A 70 -11.18 -13.28 4.95
N GLN A 71 -10.32 -13.44 5.96
CA GLN A 71 -9.17 -12.57 6.18
C GLN A 71 -8.12 -12.75 5.09
N THR A 72 -7.79 -14.00 4.75
CA THR A 72 -6.83 -14.35 3.71
C THR A 72 -7.24 -13.76 2.35
N THR A 73 -8.50 -13.90 1.97
CA THR A 73 -9.03 -13.29 0.73
C THR A 73 -9.05 -11.76 0.79
N ALA A 74 -9.31 -11.16 1.95
CA ALA A 74 -9.26 -9.71 2.11
C ALA A 74 -7.83 -9.14 2.00
N ILE A 75 -6.84 -9.83 2.60
CA ILE A 75 -5.42 -9.49 2.48
C ILE A 75 -4.98 -9.60 1.03
N ALA A 76 -5.27 -10.71 0.36
CA ALA A 76 -4.94 -10.90 -1.05
C ALA A 76 -5.57 -9.82 -1.92
N ARG A 77 -6.84 -9.46 -1.66
CA ARG A 77 -7.54 -8.40 -2.39
C ARG A 77 -6.83 -7.05 -2.25
N ASP A 78 -6.49 -6.65 -1.02
CA ASP A 78 -5.83 -5.37 -0.76
C ASP A 78 -4.39 -5.33 -1.30
N ALA A 79 -3.66 -6.47 -1.25
CA ALA A 79 -2.35 -6.61 -1.87
C ALA A 79 -2.43 -6.48 -3.40
N ASN A 80 -3.40 -7.15 -4.03
CA ASN A 80 -3.64 -7.03 -5.47
C ASN A 80 -4.00 -5.59 -5.86
N LEU A 81 -4.79 -4.87 -5.06
CA LEU A 81 -5.08 -3.44 -5.30
C LEU A 81 -3.83 -2.56 -5.25
N LEU A 82 -2.98 -2.77 -4.25
CA LEU A 82 -1.72 -2.04 -4.14
C LEU A 82 -0.82 -2.30 -5.36
N LEU A 83 -0.76 -3.55 -5.84
CA LEU A 83 0.01 -3.90 -7.04
C LEU A 83 -0.56 -3.29 -8.32
N ILE A 84 -1.89 -3.24 -8.48
CA ILE A 84 -2.52 -2.53 -9.60
C ILE A 84 -2.08 -1.07 -9.56
N LEU A 85 -2.16 -0.43 -8.38
CA LEU A 85 -1.77 0.96 -8.22
C LEU A 85 -0.30 1.19 -8.60
N TYR A 86 0.62 0.33 -8.15
CA TYR A 86 2.03 0.43 -8.55
C TYR A 86 2.26 0.21 -10.03
N GLN A 87 1.58 -0.76 -10.65
CA GLN A 87 1.69 -0.97 -12.10
C GLN A 87 1.15 0.21 -12.90
N LEU A 88 0.06 0.84 -12.46
CA LEU A 88 -0.46 2.05 -13.08
C LEU A 88 0.49 3.23 -12.91
N ILE A 89 1.05 3.43 -11.72
CA ILE A 89 2.10 4.44 -11.49
C ILE A 89 3.30 4.16 -12.39
N TYR A 90 3.71 2.90 -12.54
CA TYR A 90 4.83 2.53 -13.38
C TYR A 90 4.57 2.74 -14.88
N MET A 91 3.35 2.45 -15.32
CA MET A 91 2.93 2.65 -16.70
C MET A 91 2.94 4.14 -17.07
N MET A 92 2.45 4.99 -16.17
CA MET A 92 2.30 6.43 -16.43
C MET A 92 3.59 7.21 -16.14
N ALA A 93 4.25 6.93 -15.02
CA ALA A 93 5.39 7.68 -14.51
C ALA A 93 6.46 6.71 -13.95
N PRO A 94 7.16 5.95 -14.82
CA PRO A 94 8.12 4.93 -14.42
C PRO A 94 9.24 5.49 -13.54
N ARG A 95 9.61 6.77 -13.73
CA ARG A 95 10.58 7.49 -12.90
C ARG A 95 10.23 7.49 -11.42
N VAL A 96 8.94 7.49 -11.06
CA VAL A 96 8.49 7.48 -9.66
C VAL A 96 8.95 6.21 -8.95
N LEU A 97 8.74 5.05 -9.57
CA LEU A 97 9.18 3.78 -8.97
C LEU A 97 10.69 3.55 -9.14
N ILE A 98 11.30 4.08 -10.20
CA ILE A 98 12.76 4.05 -10.36
C ILE A 98 13.43 4.87 -9.24
N ALA A 99 12.91 6.06 -8.92
CA ALA A 99 13.41 6.90 -7.82
C ALA A 99 13.26 6.22 -6.44
N ALA A 100 12.28 5.33 -6.29
CA ALA A 100 12.12 4.51 -5.09
C ALA A 100 13.17 3.39 -4.96
N TYR A 101 14.00 3.17 -5.99
CA TYR A 101 15.11 2.22 -5.97
C TYR A 101 16.45 2.97 -5.94
N PRO A 102 17.23 2.87 -4.84
CA PRO A 102 17.07 1.96 -3.69
C PRO A 102 16.02 2.43 -2.67
N LEU A 103 15.46 1.47 -1.90
CA LEU A 103 14.42 1.72 -0.88
C LEU A 103 14.86 2.65 0.29
N THR A 104 16.11 3.11 0.27
CA THR A 104 16.66 4.11 1.19
C THR A 104 16.30 5.54 0.78
N SER A 105 15.78 5.77 -0.42
CA SER A 105 15.31 7.10 -0.87
C SER A 105 13.99 7.48 -0.19
N VAL A 106 13.62 8.75 -0.29
CA VAL A 106 12.35 9.25 0.25
C VAL A 106 11.16 8.65 -0.50
N ALA A 107 11.28 8.46 -1.82
CA ALA A 107 10.32 7.71 -2.61
C ALA A 107 10.22 6.24 -2.13
N GLY A 108 11.35 5.62 -1.76
CA GLY A 108 11.40 4.30 -1.14
C GLY A 108 10.66 4.24 0.20
N ALA A 109 10.77 5.27 1.03
CA ALA A 109 9.98 5.39 2.25
C ALA A 109 8.47 5.42 1.96
N GLY A 110 8.03 6.05 0.86
CA GLY A 110 6.65 6.01 0.40
C GLY A 110 6.13 4.59 0.12
N ILE A 111 6.96 3.74 -0.50
CA ILE A 111 6.67 2.31 -0.71
C ILE A 111 6.50 1.57 0.63
N ILE A 112 7.39 1.84 1.59
CA ILE A 112 7.35 1.21 2.91
C ILE A 112 6.10 1.64 3.69
N PHE A 113 5.78 2.94 3.71
CA PHE A 113 4.59 3.46 4.38
C PHE A 113 3.32 2.84 3.84
N SER A 114 3.21 2.68 2.52
CA SER A 114 1.99 2.14 1.93
C SER A 114 1.83 0.64 2.18
N LEU A 115 2.92 -0.13 2.15
CA LEU A 115 2.95 -1.55 2.52
C LEU A 115 2.61 -1.74 4.00
N LEU A 116 3.23 -0.98 4.90
CA LEU A 116 2.94 -1.02 6.34
C LEU A 116 1.48 -0.67 6.60
N GLY A 117 0.93 0.31 5.88
CA GLY A 117 -0.48 0.67 5.94
C GLY A 117 -1.40 -0.53 5.66
N VAL A 118 -1.11 -1.31 4.61
CA VAL A 118 -1.86 -2.55 4.33
C VAL A 118 -1.73 -3.56 5.45
N VAL A 119 -0.51 -3.82 5.92
CA VAL A 119 -0.23 -4.81 6.96
C VAL A 119 -0.95 -4.47 8.27
N MET A 120 -0.88 -3.21 8.72
CA MET A 120 -1.46 -2.77 10.00
C MET A 120 -2.96 -3.02 10.12
N MET A 121 -3.71 -2.94 9.02
CA MET A 121 -5.17 -3.17 9.05
C MET A 121 -5.56 -4.58 9.48
N TYR A 122 -4.69 -5.57 9.23
CA TYR A 122 -4.97 -6.99 9.47
C TYR A 122 -4.29 -7.55 10.73
N MET A 123 -3.48 -6.75 11.42
CA MET A 123 -2.73 -7.22 12.57
C MET A 123 -3.59 -7.22 13.84
N PRO A 124 -3.78 -8.38 14.51
CA PRO A 124 -4.40 -8.42 15.82
C PRO A 124 -3.51 -7.71 16.85
N ARG A 125 -4.05 -7.43 18.04
CA ARG A 125 -3.29 -6.79 19.13
C ARG A 125 -1.99 -7.56 19.40
N ASN A 126 -0.87 -6.88 19.24
CA ASN A 126 0.47 -7.47 19.35
C ASN A 126 1.50 -6.44 19.85
N GLY A 127 2.72 -6.90 20.15
CA GLY A 127 3.83 -6.09 20.67
C GLY A 127 4.83 -5.57 19.63
N VAL A 128 4.66 -5.83 18.33
CA VAL A 128 5.58 -5.38 17.26
C VAL A 128 4.97 -4.31 16.33
N ILE A 129 3.84 -4.57 15.66
CA ILE A 129 3.23 -3.69 14.65
C ILE A 129 1.88 -3.11 15.13
N GLY A 130 1.63 -1.82 14.88
CA GLY A 130 0.34 -1.16 15.08
C GLY A 130 0.39 0.09 15.98
N ILE A 131 -0.71 0.83 16.03
CA ILE A 131 -0.86 2.06 16.84
C ILE A 131 -1.17 1.69 18.29
N ARG A 132 -0.20 1.91 19.18
CA ARG A 132 -0.27 1.56 20.60
C ARG A 132 -0.40 2.79 21.47
N ILE A 133 -1.61 3.01 21.94
CA ILE A 133 -1.97 4.06 22.88
C ILE A 133 -2.75 3.36 24.00
N PRO A 134 -2.77 3.84 25.25
CA PRO A 134 -3.46 3.16 26.35
C PRO A 134 -4.89 2.69 26.00
N SER A 135 -5.66 3.50 25.26
CA SER A 135 -7.00 3.14 24.79
C SER A 135 -7.02 1.97 23.79
N THR A 136 -6.06 1.90 22.86
CA THR A 136 -5.97 0.78 21.90
C THR A 136 -5.42 -0.49 22.55
N ALA A 137 -4.54 -0.34 23.54
CA ALA A 137 -4.00 -1.46 24.30
C ALA A 137 -5.08 -2.14 25.16
N ALA A 138 -6.02 -1.37 25.71
CA ALA A 138 -7.06 -1.86 26.61
C ALA A 138 -8.16 -2.69 25.91
N SER A 139 -8.49 -2.39 24.65
CA SER A 139 -9.63 -3.02 23.96
C SER A 139 -9.27 -3.55 22.56
N PRO A 140 -9.49 -4.86 22.27
CA PRO A 140 -9.30 -5.42 20.92
C PRO A 140 -10.15 -4.72 19.84
N VAL A 141 -11.33 -4.22 20.21
CA VAL A 141 -12.23 -3.52 19.28
C VAL A 141 -11.68 -2.15 18.92
N ILE A 142 -11.20 -1.38 19.93
CA ILE A 142 -10.57 -0.07 19.69
C ILE A 142 -9.26 -0.26 18.92
N TRP A 143 -8.46 -1.28 19.27
CA TRP A 143 -7.28 -1.66 18.50
C TRP A 143 -7.59 -1.85 17.02
N HIS A 144 -8.59 -2.68 16.71
CA HIS A 144 -8.92 -2.99 15.33
C HIS A 144 -9.38 -1.74 14.57
N LYS A 145 -10.32 -0.97 15.13
CA LYS A 145 -10.82 0.26 14.49
C LYS A 145 -9.71 1.28 14.24
N THR A 146 -8.86 1.54 15.24
CA THR A 146 -7.76 2.50 15.11
C THR A 146 -6.70 2.04 14.13
N ASN A 147 -6.32 0.76 14.12
CA ASN A 147 -5.34 0.25 13.16
C ASN A 147 -5.88 0.15 11.74
N VAL A 148 -7.19 -0.07 11.56
CA VAL A 148 -7.81 0.03 10.22
C VAL A 148 -7.77 1.46 9.71
N LEU A 149 -8.11 2.45 10.54
CA LEU A 149 -8.02 3.86 10.17
C LEU A 149 -6.56 4.26 9.89
N GLY A 150 -5.66 3.96 10.83
CA GLY A 150 -4.24 4.26 10.72
C GLY A 150 -3.61 3.61 9.51
N GLY A 151 -3.92 2.34 9.22
CA GLY A 151 -3.43 1.62 8.06
C GLY A 151 -3.87 2.26 6.74
N ARG A 152 -5.11 2.76 6.64
CA ARG A 152 -5.57 3.52 5.47
C ARG A 152 -4.83 4.85 5.33
N LEU A 153 -4.59 5.56 6.43
CA LEU A 153 -3.85 6.83 6.41
C LEU A 153 -2.37 6.62 6.04
N PHE A 154 -1.73 5.58 6.59
CA PHE A 154 -0.38 5.14 6.21
C PHE A 154 -0.31 4.78 4.72
N PHE A 155 -1.30 4.02 4.22
CA PHE A 155 -1.42 3.71 2.80
C PHE A 155 -1.44 4.97 1.94
N LEU A 156 -2.39 5.87 2.22
CA LEU A 156 -2.56 7.09 1.43
C LEU A 156 -1.34 7.99 1.53
N LEU A 157 -0.80 8.20 2.72
CA LEU A 157 0.39 9.01 2.93
C LEU A 157 1.59 8.42 2.17
N GLY A 158 1.78 7.10 2.20
CA GLY A 158 2.86 6.44 1.46
C GLY A 158 2.77 6.67 -0.05
N ILE A 159 1.57 6.60 -0.63
CA ILE A 159 1.37 6.90 -2.05
C ILE A 159 1.64 8.38 -2.35
N VAL A 160 1.22 9.30 -1.48
CA VAL A 160 1.48 10.74 -1.68
C VAL A 160 2.98 11.06 -1.54
N ILE A 161 3.69 10.47 -0.57
CA ILE A 161 5.16 10.60 -0.42
C ILE A 161 5.86 10.06 -1.67
N LEU A 162 5.47 8.87 -2.14
CA LEU A 162 6.05 8.25 -3.33
C LEU A 162 5.91 9.17 -4.54
N LEU A 163 4.71 9.70 -4.79
CA LEU A 163 4.44 10.59 -5.92
C LEU A 163 5.16 11.94 -5.76
N SER A 164 5.15 12.56 -4.58
CA SER A 164 5.79 13.85 -4.37
C SER A 164 7.32 13.74 -4.49
N ALA A 165 7.93 12.73 -3.88
CA ALA A 165 9.36 12.47 -4.01
C ALA A 165 9.75 12.12 -5.45
N GLY A 166 9.00 11.22 -6.09
CA GLY A 166 9.30 10.73 -7.43
C GLY A 166 9.07 11.75 -8.56
N LEU A 167 8.12 12.67 -8.40
CA LEU A 167 7.78 13.68 -9.42
C LEU A 167 8.41 15.05 -9.15
N LEU A 168 8.49 15.47 -7.88
CA LEU A 168 8.93 16.81 -7.50
C LEU A 168 10.32 16.82 -6.82
N GLY A 169 10.83 15.65 -6.42
CA GLY A 169 12.12 15.48 -5.77
C GLY A 169 12.01 15.23 -4.25
N ASP A 170 13.08 14.67 -3.68
CA ASP A 170 13.13 14.19 -2.30
C ASP A 170 12.79 15.26 -1.25
N THR A 171 13.11 16.54 -1.48
CA THR A 171 12.76 17.64 -0.56
C THR A 171 11.25 17.73 -0.35
N TRP A 172 10.46 17.66 -1.44
CA TRP A 172 9.00 17.67 -1.35
C TRP A 172 8.47 16.38 -0.72
N GLY A 173 9.10 15.25 -1.03
CA GLY A 173 8.86 13.98 -0.35
C GLY A 173 9.00 14.09 1.17
N LEU A 174 10.09 14.69 1.66
CA LEU A 174 10.38 14.86 3.08
C LEU A 174 9.39 15.78 3.78
N ILE A 175 9.00 16.89 3.13
CA ILE A 175 8.00 17.81 3.69
C ILE A 175 6.66 17.10 3.84
N VAL A 176 6.21 16.41 2.79
CA VAL A 176 4.97 15.61 2.82
C VAL A 176 5.04 14.53 3.90
N MET A 177 6.16 13.82 3.99
CA MET A 177 6.36 12.77 4.99
C MET A 177 6.30 13.34 6.42
N GLY A 178 7.00 14.44 6.70
CA GLY A 178 7.01 15.07 8.01
C GLY A 178 5.64 15.58 8.44
N VAL A 179 5.03 16.44 7.61
CA VAL A 179 3.71 17.03 7.89
C VAL A 179 2.63 15.94 7.95
N GLY A 180 2.63 15.03 6.99
CA GLY A 180 1.64 13.95 6.90
C GLY A 180 1.72 12.98 8.07
N THR A 181 2.93 12.66 8.55
CA THR A 181 3.11 11.78 9.71
C THR A 181 2.56 12.43 10.98
N VAL A 182 2.82 13.74 11.18
CA VAL A 182 2.27 14.49 12.34
C VAL A 182 0.74 14.52 12.30
N ILE A 183 0.14 14.85 11.15
CA ILE A 183 -1.32 14.88 10.98
C ILE A 183 -1.91 13.49 11.25
N MET A 184 -1.32 12.46 10.66
CA MET A 184 -1.80 11.07 10.81
C MET A 184 -1.70 10.58 12.26
N ALA A 185 -0.61 10.91 12.96
CA ALA A 185 -0.47 10.63 14.39
C ALA A 185 -1.56 11.35 15.21
N ALA A 186 -1.77 12.64 14.97
CA ALA A 186 -2.81 13.41 15.67
C ALA A 186 -4.22 12.83 15.44
N VAL A 187 -4.57 12.50 14.19
CA VAL A 187 -5.87 11.93 13.82
C VAL A 187 -6.08 10.57 14.50
N THR A 188 -5.07 9.69 14.48
CA THR A 188 -5.19 8.35 15.07
C THR A 188 -5.26 8.37 16.59
N VAL A 189 -4.51 9.26 17.24
CA VAL A 189 -4.59 9.50 18.70
C VAL A 189 -5.97 10.03 19.08
N PHE A 190 -6.45 11.07 18.40
CA PHE A 190 -7.75 11.66 18.67
C PHE A 190 -8.88 10.64 18.49
N TYR A 191 -8.84 9.88 17.39
CA TYR A 191 -9.83 8.84 17.11
C TYR A 191 -9.84 7.74 18.17
N ALA A 192 -8.68 7.27 18.59
CA ALA A 192 -8.56 6.26 19.64
C ALA A 192 -9.11 6.75 20.98
N HIS A 193 -8.87 8.03 21.33
CA HIS A 193 -9.39 8.62 22.56
C HIS A 193 -10.91 8.82 22.51
N HIS A 194 -11.43 9.28 21.37
CA HIS A 194 -12.87 9.45 21.16
C HIS A 194 -13.63 8.11 21.26
N LEU A 195 -13.11 7.05 20.63
CA LEU A 195 -13.67 5.70 20.76
C LEU A 195 -13.66 5.20 22.21
N SER A 196 -12.63 5.51 22.98
CA SER A 196 -12.54 5.12 24.39
C SER A 196 -13.64 5.77 25.23
N LYS A 197 -13.96 7.05 24.96
CA LYS A 197 -14.99 7.79 25.70
C LYS A 197 -16.41 7.30 25.40
N MET A 198 -16.66 6.81 24.19
CA MET A 198 -17.97 6.27 23.80
C MET A 198 -18.23 4.85 24.30
N ALA A 199 -17.19 4.16 24.78
CA ALA A 199 -17.29 2.79 25.29
C ALA A 199 -17.60 2.72 26.79
N HIS A 200 -17.62 3.88 27.47
CA HIS A 200 -18.06 4.06 28.85
C HIS A 200 -19.46 4.68 28.85
#